data_AF-A0A420BKF5-F1
#
_entry.id   AF-A0A420BKF5-F1
#
_cell.length_a   1.000
_cell.length_b   1.000
_cell.length_c   1.000
_cell.angle_alpha   90.00
_cell.angle_beta   90.00
_cell.angle_gamma   90.00
#
_symmetry.space_group_name_H-M   'P 1'
#
loop_
_entity.id
_entity.type
_entity.pdbx_description
1 polymer ?
#
loop_
_entity_poly.entity_id
_entity_poly.type
_entity_poly.pdbx_seq_one_letter_code
_entity_poly.pdbx_strand_id
1 'polypeptide(L)'
;MKTTNKNILVFILLLCCVSLGAQPNFKPDLAKSLKVGDTFIAPKAVLSMRGDGKAIDWKKLEEKVILLDFFDSFCASCIKIMPKLQKLQEQYGDKIKVITVTWQDRQTMEKLFATNGYLKEHQVNLPVIYNDSYLKGLFPHQGVPHEVLLYKGKVQAITSSEFITQQNLLQLYNVGKIDLPLKDDYGKADLFHKTDLNAEKLKAGVMISGYQNGIPFQAWEFVQDTVTGQYKSSSYNNSLLASLRALANKAKINTSIYMPRKERVILNVKDTGIYDDFERKGFESWLINNGFCYERYDQFKRSDSAQARVILEDFRNFFGINVFETKCKIKTLVLKSCSPAKGPRVMAPKITRINTSEALVLSLDYSEKFPPAKDKVNYRGTIELNPFDTLDQLNGQLVYYGIKAEIGMEEMDVLVIEESK
;
A
#
# COMPACT_ATOMS: atom_id res chain seq x y z
N MET A 1 -2.90 -37.60 -33.47
CA MET A 1 -1.78 -36.74 -33.96
C MET A 1 -2.24 -35.28 -33.87
N LYS A 2 -1.49 -34.44 -33.16
CA LYS A 2 -1.64 -32.97 -32.97
C LYS A 2 -2.85 -32.45 -32.17
N THR A 3 -2.79 -32.64 -30.85
CA THR A 3 -3.38 -31.72 -29.87
C THR A 3 -2.64 -30.38 -29.94
N THR A 4 -3.33 -29.32 -30.34
CA THR A 4 -2.76 -27.97 -30.43
C THR A 4 -2.91 -27.28 -29.08
N ASN A 5 -1.84 -27.27 -28.28
CA ASN A 5 -1.72 -26.38 -27.12
C ASN A 5 -1.70 -24.93 -27.62
N LYS A 6 -2.82 -24.22 -27.50
CA LYS A 6 -2.84 -22.75 -27.57
C LYS A 6 -2.48 -22.21 -26.19
N ASN A 7 -1.19 -21.90 -26.02
CA ASN A 7 -0.72 -21.04 -24.95
C ASN A 7 -1.37 -19.67 -25.09
N ILE A 8 -2.44 -19.41 -24.33
CA ILE A 8 -3.01 -18.07 -24.18
C ILE A 8 -2.12 -17.35 -23.17
N LEU A 9 -1.17 -16.58 -23.70
CA LEU A 9 -0.36 -15.65 -22.90
C LEU A 9 -1.28 -14.47 -22.53
N VAL A 10 -1.90 -14.54 -21.36
CA VAL A 10 -2.59 -13.38 -20.78
C VAL A 10 -1.50 -12.44 -20.28
N PHE A 11 -1.19 -11.40 -21.07
CA PHE A 11 -0.43 -10.25 -20.59
C PHE A 11 -1.32 -9.48 -19.61
N ILE A 12 -1.37 -9.94 -18.35
CA ILE A 12 -1.81 -9.11 -17.24
C ILE A 12 -0.70 -8.09 -17.06
N LEU A 13 -0.90 -6.88 -17.59
CA LEU A 13 -0.11 -5.74 -17.15
C LEU A 13 -0.37 -5.61 -15.64
N LEU A 14 0.60 -6.09 -14.86
CA LEU A 14 0.75 -5.86 -13.44
C LEU A 14 0.95 -4.35 -13.24
N LEU A 15 -0.14 -3.59 -13.30
CA LEU A 15 -0.20 -2.17 -12.92
C LEU A 15 -0.48 -2.00 -11.42
N CYS A 16 -0.02 -2.96 -10.61
CA CYS A 16 0.39 -2.73 -9.22
C CYS A 16 1.88 -2.38 -9.12
N CYS A 17 2.62 -2.33 -10.23
CA CYS A 17 3.69 -1.36 -10.34
C CYS A 17 3.01 -0.06 -10.76
N VAL A 18 2.69 0.80 -9.79
CA VAL A 18 2.99 2.20 -10.04
C VAL A 18 4.45 2.15 -10.48
N SER A 19 4.70 2.35 -11.76
CA SER A 19 6.04 2.65 -12.24
C SER A 19 6.39 3.91 -11.46
N LEU A 20 7.02 3.73 -10.30
CA LEU A 20 7.86 4.72 -9.66
C LEU A 20 8.77 5.13 -10.79
N GLY A 21 8.40 6.24 -11.44
CA GLY A 21 9.26 6.91 -12.41
C GLY A 21 10.58 7.03 -11.70
N ALA A 22 11.56 6.31 -12.24
CA ALA A 22 12.80 5.92 -11.59
C ALA A 22 13.23 6.96 -10.56
N GLN A 23 13.05 6.64 -9.26
CA GLN A 23 13.94 7.24 -8.28
C GLN A 23 15.35 6.96 -8.82
N PRO A 24 16.28 7.93 -8.88
CA PRO A 24 17.67 7.61 -9.17
C PRO A 24 18.06 6.42 -8.31
N ASN A 25 18.81 5.44 -8.85
CA ASN A 25 19.23 4.20 -8.18
C ASN A 25 20.00 4.52 -6.89
N PHE A 26 19.29 4.97 -5.87
CA PHE A 26 19.81 5.38 -4.59
C PHE A 26 19.95 4.11 -3.78
N LYS A 27 21.19 3.63 -3.68
CA LYS A 27 21.56 2.53 -2.81
C LYS A 27 22.15 3.15 -1.55
N PRO A 28 21.37 3.25 -0.45
CA PRO A 28 21.91 3.80 0.78
C PRO A 28 23.00 2.90 1.34
N ASP A 29 24.03 3.52 1.92
CA ASP A 29 25.00 2.86 2.77
C ASP A 29 24.37 2.71 4.17
N LEU A 30 23.67 1.60 4.42
CA LEU A 30 22.94 1.38 5.67
C LEU A 30 23.86 1.40 6.90
N ALA A 31 25.17 1.17 6.75
CA ALA A 31 26.12 1.26 7.86
C ALA A 31 26.31 2.70 8.37
N LYS A 32 25.94 3.71 7.56
CA LYS A 32 25.98 5.14 7.92
C LYS A 32 24.62 5.71 8.29
N SER A 33 23.56 4.90 8.21
CA SER A 33 22.23 5.33 8.62
C SER A 33 22.18 5.60 10.13
N LEU A 34 21.42 6.63 10.52
CA LEU A 34 21.17 6.93 11.91
C LEU A 34 19.94 6.16 12.39
N LYS A 35 20.02 5.68 13.62
CA LYS A 35 18.94 4.99 14.34
C LYS A 35 18.39 5.87 15.45
N VAL A 36 17.25 5.48 15.99
CA VAL A 36 16.70 6.09 17.21
C VAL A 36 17.75 6.00 18.33
N GLY A 37 18.03 7.14 18.97
CA GLY A 37 19.04 7.28 20.01
C GLY A 37 20.39 7.85 19.51
N ASP A 38 20.67 7.77 18.22
CA ASP A 38 21.93 8.27 17.65
C ASP A 38 22.01 9.79 17.67
N THR A 39 23.25 10.30 17.67
CA THR A 39 23.53 11.72 17.56
C THR A 39 23.33 12.18 16.12
N PHE A 40 22.51 13.21 15.93
CA PHE A 40 22.35 13.91 14.66
C PHE A 40 23.28 15.12 14.61
N ILE A 41 24.18 15.12 13.63
CA ILE A 41 25.05 16.26 13.34
C ILE A 41 24.45 17.02 12.17
N ALA A 42 23.95 18.22 12.43
CA ALA A 42 23.31 19.04 11.42
C ALA A 42 24.29 19.44 10.29
N PRO A 43 23.86 19.41 9.02
CA PRO A 43 24.69 19.87 7.91
C PRO A 43 24.95 21.38 7.99
N LYS A 44 26.15 21.82 7.57
CA LYS A 44 26.52 23.25 7.61
C LYS A 44 25.60 24.12 6.75
N ALA A 45 25.14 23.60 5.62
CA ALA A 45 24.25 24.27 4.70
C ALA A 45 23.35 23.26 4.00
N VAL A 46 22.15 23.71 3.65
CA VAL A 46 21.19 22.97 2.83
C VAL A 46 20.56 23.92 1.82
N LEU A 47 20.21 23.39 0.65
CA LEU A 47 19.42 24.11 -0.32
C LEU A 47 17.97 24.13 0.15
N SER A 48 17.42 25.31 0.39
CA SER A 48 16.06 25.45 0.90
C SER A 48 15.27 26.53 0.17
N MET A 49 13.95 26.39 0.20
CA MET A 49 12.99 27.34 -0.34
C MET A 49 11.75 27.42 0.58
N ARG A 50 10.90 28.42 0.33
CA ARG A 50 9.67 28.69 1.11
C ARG A 50 9.94 28.96 2.60
N GLY A 51 8.89 29.02 3.42
CA GLY A 51 8.99 29.50 4.80
C GLY A 51 9.22 31.00 4.84
N ASP A 52 10.22 31.43 5.63
CA ASP A 52 10.66 32.83 5.71
C ASP A 52 11.71 33.20 4.65
N GLY A 53 12.06 32.25 3.76
CA GLY A 53 13.06 32.43 2.71
C GLY A 53 14.50 32.50 3.22
N LYS A 54 14.74 32.28 4.52
CA LYS A 54 16.08 32.29 5.11
C LYS A 54 16.68 30.89 5.12
N ALA A 55 18.00 30.82 5.12
CA ALA A 55 18.71 29.57 5.32
C ALA A 55 18.36 28.97 6.71
N ILE A 56 18.27 27.65 6.78
CA ILE A 56 17.96 26.94 8.02
C ILE A 56 19.13 27.07 8.99
N ASP A 57 18.92 27.79 10.09
CA ASP A 57 19.88 27.97 11.17
C ASP A 57 19.71 26.87 12.22
N TRP A 58 20.37 25.74 11.99
CA TRP A 58 20.26 24.55 12.84
C TRP A 58 20.59 24.81 14.32
N LYS A 59 21.50 25.74 14.62
CA LYS A 59 21.85 26.09 16.00
C LYS A 59 20.68 26.70 16.75
N LYS A 60 19.87 27.53 16.08
CA LYS A 60 18.65 28.11 16.66
C LYS A 60 17.52 27.10 16.86
N LEU A 61 17.67 25.89 16.32
CA LEU A 61 16.68 24.82 16.43
C LEU A 61 17.02 23.80 17.52
N GLU A 62 18.17 23.92 18.18
CA GLU A 62 18.66 22.91 19.14
C GLU A 62 17.69 22.67 20.31
N GLU A 63 17.04 23.74 20.79
CA GLU A 63 16.04 23.69 21.86
C GLU A 63 14.61 23.40 21.36
N LYS A 64 14.42 23.15 20.08
CA LYS A 64 13.12 22.83 19.47
C LYS A 64 13.07 21.37 19.05
N VAL A 65 11.87 20.79 19.08
CA VAL A 65 11.62 19.53 18.37
C VAL A 65 11.62 19.84 16.88
N ILE A 66 12.53 19.23 16.14
CA ILE A 66 12.62 19.36 14.69
C ILE A 66 11.92 18.13 14.09
N LEU A 67 10.90 18.39 13.27
CA LEU A 67 10.28 17.39 12.40
C LEU A 67 10.88 17.51 11.00
N LEU A 68 11.56 16.45 10.55
CA LEU A 68 11.89 16.25 9.14
C LEU A 68 10.81 15.39 8.50
N ASP A 69 9.99 15.99 7.64
CA ASP A 69 8.92 15.33 6.88
C ASP A 69 9.41 15.05 5.46
N PHE A 70 9.78 13.80 5.17
CA PHE A 70 10.25 13.39 3.84
C PHE A 70 9.07 13.14 2.91
N PHE A 71 9.05 13.83 1.76
CA PHE A 71 7.95 13.75 0.81
C PHE A 71 8.40 13.82 -0.66
N ASP A 72 7.47 13.39 -1.53
CA ASP A 72 7.58 13.52 -2.98
C ASP A 72 6.36 14.26 -3.56
N SER A 73 6.56 15.01 -4.64
CA SER A 73 5.52 15.78 -5.34
C SER A 73 4.36 14.96 -5.90
N PHE A 74 4.54 13.65 -6.07
CA PHE A 74 3.50 12.72 -6.52
C PHE A 74 2.86 11.94 -5.35
N CYS A 75 3.32 12.17 -4.12
CA CYS A 75 2.77 11.52 -2.92
C CYS A 75 1.52 12.26 -2.43
N ALA A 76 0.34 11.75 -2.76
CA ALA A 76 -0.93 12.36 -2.38
C ALA A 76 -1.14 12.43 -0.85
N SER A 77 -0.74 11.38 -0.12
CA SER A 77 -0.82 11.34 1.35
C SER A 77 0.08 12.41 1.99
N CYS A 78 1.32 12.56 1.50
CA CYS A 78 2.24 13.59 1.95
C CYS A 78 1.67 15.01 1.73
N ILE A 79 1.14 15.28 0.53
CA ILE A 79 0.49 16.58 0.23
C ILE A 79 -0.70 16.84 1.16
N LYS A 80 -1.49 15.80 1.46
CA LYS A 80 -2.69 15.91 2.30
C LYS A 80 -2.37 16.31 3.75
N ILE A 81 -1.23 15.89 4.30
CA ILE A 81 -0.84 16.18 5.69
C ILE A 81 -0.21 17.57 5.88
N MET A 82 0.35 18.18 4.83
CA MET A 82 1.07 19.46 4.97
C MET A 82 0.26 20.59 5.64
N PRO A 83 -1.04 20.79 5.38
CA PRO A 83 -1.84 21.79 6.11
C PRO A 83 -1.88 21.54 7.63
N LYS A 84 -1.96 20.27 8.06
CA LYS A 84 -1.91 19.90 9.49
C LYS A 84 -0.54 20.25 10.08
N LEU A 85 0.54 19.93 9.36
CA LEU A 85 1.90 20.26 9.79
C LEU A 85 2.13 21.78 9.89
N GLN A 86 1.59 22.55 8.95
CA GLN A 86 1.65 24.01 9.03
C GLN A 86 0.92 24.56 10.26
N LYS A 87 -0.31 24.10 10.53
CA LYS A 87 -1.04 24.51 11.73
C LYS A 87 -0.30 24.19 13.02
N LEU A 88 0.37 23.03 13.09
CA LEU A 88 1.21 22.68 14.23
C LEU A 88 2.39 23.66 14.39
N GLN A 89 3.06 24.03 13.30
CA GLN A 89 4.14 25.01 13.34
C GLN A 89 3.65 26.43 13.70
N GLU A 90 2.48 26.84 13.20
CA GLU A 90 1.90 28.14 13.54
C GLU A 90 1.53 28.23 15.02
N GLN A 91 0.98 27.16 15.59
CA GLN A 91 0.53 27.12 16.98
C GLN A 91 1.68 26.91 17.98
N TYR A 92 2.73 26.18 17.59
CA TYR A 92 3.81 25.75 18.49
C TYR A 92 5.20 26.10 17.95
N GLY A 93 5.33 27.13 17.13
CA GLY A 93 6.58 27.46 16.43
C GLY A 93 7.74 27.85 17.36
N ASP A 94 7.45 28.20 18.61
CA ASP A 94 8.43 28.39 19.69
C ASP A 94 9.05 27.07 20.17
N LYS A 95 8.32 25.96 20.06
CA LYS A 95 8.71 24.62 20.55
C LYS A 95 9.05 23.63 19.45
N ILE A 96 8.44 23.79 18.28
CA ILE A 96 8.46 22.85 17.18
C ILE A 96 8.90 23.57 15.90
N LYS A 97 9.75 22.92 15.12
CA LYS A 97 10.11 23.36 13.77
C LYS A 97 9.80 22.25 12.78
N VAL A 98 8.99 22.55 11.77
CA VAL A 98 8.71 21.62 10.66
C VAL A 98 9.60 21.98 9.48
N ILE A 99 10.27 20.98 8.91
CA ILE A 99 11.08 21.09 7.70
C ILE A 99 10.68 19.92 6.79
N THR A 100 10.13 20.24 5.62
CA THR A 100 9.83 19.23 4.62
C THR A 100 11.08 18.96 3.77
N VAL A 101 11.34 17.71 3.41
CA VAL A 101 12.58 17.29 2.76
C VAL A 101 12.25 16.46 1.52
N THR A 102 12.88 16.79 0.39
CA THR A 102 12.72 16.04 -0.85
C THR A 102 14.03 15.94 -1.63
N TRP A 103 14.20 14.83 -2.34
CA TRP A 103 15.30 14.63 -3.28
C TRP A 103 15.08 15.37 -4.61
N GLN A 104 13.86 15.86 -4.85
CA GLN A 104 13.48 16.50 -6.10
C GLN A 104 14.02 17.93 -6.19
N ASP A 105 14.22 18.40 -7.42
CA ASP A 105 14.77 19.73 -7.68
C ASP A 105 13.80 20.87 -7.35
N ARG A 106 14.35 22.09 -7.31
CA ARG A 106 13.61 23.32 -7.02
C ARG A 106 12.49 23.59 -8.03
N GLN A 107 12.74 23.37 -9.33
CA GLN A 107 11.75 23.66 -10.37
C GLN A 107 10.51 22.77 -10.22
N THR A 108 10.72 21.51 -9.86
CA THR A 108 9.66 20.54 -9.57
C THR A 108 8.84 20.99 -8.37
N MET A 109 9.49 21.47 -7.31
CA MET A 109 8.80 22.01 -6.13
C MET A 109 8.04 23.30 -6.44
N GLU A 110 8.64 24.25 -7.15
CA GLU A 110 7.96 25.48 -7.58
C GLU A 110 6.70 25.17 -8.39
N LYS A 111 6.79 24.21 -9.32
CA LYS A 111 5.64 23.73 -10.10
C LYS A 111 4.58 23.08 -9.22
N LEU A 112 4.96 22.24 -8.26
CA LEU A 112 4.02 21.59 -7.33
C LEU A 112 3.20 22.65 -6.59
N PHE A 113 3.86 23.59 -5.90
CA PHE A 113 3.16 24.60 -5.11
C PHE A 113 2.40 25.62 -5.99
N ALA A 114 2.84 25.84 -7.23
CA ALA A 114 2.12 26.71 -8.17
C ALA A 114 0.87 26.06 -8.78
N THR A 115 0.82 24.73 -8.91
CA THR A 115 -0.27 24.05 -9.63
C THR A 115 -1.19 23.22 -8.74
N ASN A 116 -0.77 22.83 -7.54
CA ASN A 116 -1.60 22.05 -6.63
C ASN A 116 -2.64 22.93 -5.93
N GLY A 117 -3.93 22.74 -6.28
CA GLY A 117 -5.04 23.52 -5.73
C GLY A 117 -5.21 23.37 -4.21
N TYR A 118 -5.01 22.17 -3.67
CA TYR A 118 -5.16 21.89 -2.24
C TYR A 118 -4.11 22.61 -1.39
N LEU A 119 -2.84 22.63 -1.81
CA LEU A 119 -1.79 23.37 -1.12
C LEU A 119 -2.02 24.88 -1.15
N LYS A 120 -2.57 25.40 -2.25
CA LYS A 120 -2.93 26.82 -2.40
C LYS A 120 -4.12 27.22 -1.53
N GLU A 121 -5.18 26.41 -1.55
CA GLU A 121 -6.39 26.61 -0.74
C GLU A 121 -6.03 26.71 0.75
N HIS A 122 -5.13 25.84 1.21
CA HIS A 122 -4.65 25.83 2.60
C HIS A 122 -3.44 26.73 2.86
N GLN A 123 -3.01 27.54 1.88
CA GLN A 123 -1.92 28.50 2.01
C GLN A 123 -0.61 27.90 2.57
N VAL A 124 -0.30 26.66 2.19
CA VAL A 124 0.87 25.93 2.72
C VAL A 124 2.17 26.67 2.39
N ASN A 125 2.94 27.02 3.42
CA ASN A 125 4.23 27.71 3.32
C ASN A 125 5.30 27.15 4.27
N LEU A 126 5.34 25.83 4.42
CA LEU A 126 6.41 25.14 5.16
C LEU A 126 7.77 25.29 4.44
N PRO A 127 8.90 25.35 5.17
CA PRO A 127 10.23 25.25 4.58
C PRO A 127 10.43 23.92 3.87
N VAL A 128 11.07 23.97 2.70
CA VAL A 128 11.38 22.80 1.87
C VAL A 128 12.88 22.74 1.64
N ILE A 129 13.53 21.65 2.06
CA ILE A 129 14.85 21.26 1.60
C ILE A 129 14.67 20.48 0.29
N TYR A 130 15.29 20.94 -0.79
CA TYR A 130 15.20 20.33 -2.12
C TYR A 130 16.57 19.82 -2.58
N ASN A 131 16.61 18.95 -3.59
CA ASN A 131 17.83 18.25 -4.03
C ASN A 131 18.56 17.53 -2.88
N ASP A 132 17.83 17.08 -1.85
CA ASP A 132 18.46 16.40 -0.73
C ASP A 132 18.92 14.98 -1.13
N SER A 133 20.18 14.70 -0.86
CA SER A 133 20.73 13.34 -0.85
C SER A 133 21.39 13.01 0.48
N TYR A 134 21.66 14.02 1.31
CA TYR A 134 22.39 13.87 2.56
C TYR A 134 21.47 13.36 3.66
N LEU A 135 20.34 14.03 3.91
CA LEU A 135 19.40 13.60 4.95
C LEU A 135 18.76 12.26 4.57
N LYS A 136 18.44 12.04 3.30
CA LYS A 136 18.01 10.71 2.79
C LYS A 136 19.09 9.63 2.98
N GLY A 137 20.38 9.98 2.96
CA GLY A 137 21.48 9.08 3.28
C GLY A 137 21.55 8.72 4.77
N LEU A 138 21.25 9.67 5.66
CA LEU A 138 21.19 9.42 7.10
C LEU A 138 19.93 8.67 7.51
N PHE A 139 18.80 8.92 6.83
CA PHE A 139 17.49 8.32 7.11
C PHE A 139 16.96 7.62 5.85
N PRO A 140 17.56 6.49 5.46
CA PRO A 140 17.17 5.79 4.25
C PRO A 140 15.74 5.25 4.34
N HIS A 141 14.94 5.56 3.32
CA HIS A 141 13.55 5.13 3.20
C HIS A 141 13.23 4.77 1.75
N GLN A 142 12.36 3.77 1.57
CA GLN A 142 11.84 3.33 0.28
C GLN A 142 10.52 4.02 -0.05
N GLY A 143 9.70 4.28 0.96
CA GLY A 143 8.39 4.93 0.83
C GLY A 143 8.28 6.19 1.67
N VAL A 144 7.55 7.17 1.13
CA VAL A 144 7.13 8.40 1.82
C VAL A 144 5.61 8.39 2.04
N PRO A 145 5.07 9.05 3.08
CA PRO A 145 5.78 9.90 4.05
C PRO A 145 6.71 9.10 4.98
N HIS A 146 7.82 9.73 5.36
CA HIS A 146 8.77 9.20 6.34
C HIS A 146 9.17 10.35 7.26
N GLU A 147 9.02 10.15 8.57
CA GLU A 147 9.09 11.23 9.54
C GLU A 147 10.23 10.99 10.51
N VAL A 148 11.05 12.01 10.72
CA VAL A 148 12.12 11.96 11.71
C VAL A 148 11.95 13.07 12.73
N LEU A 149 11.89 12.70 14.00
CA LEU A 149 11.90 13.64 15.12
C LEU A 149 13.31 13.76 15.65
N LEU A 150 13.82 14.98 15.67
CA LEU A 150 15.09 15.33 16.29
C LEU A 150 14.85 16.24 17.48
N TYR A 151 15.56 16.02 18.57
CA TYR A 151 15.52 16.91 19.73
C TYR A 151 16.86 16.85 20.46
N LYS A 152 17.42 18.02 20.79
CA LYS A 152 18.70 18.15 21.51
C LYS A 152 19.83 17.33 20.89
N GLY A 153 19.98 17.45 19.57
CA GLY A 153 21.04 16.79 18.80
C GLY A 153 20.90 15.27 18.68
N LYS A 154 19.74 14.69 19.01
CA LYS A 154 19.49 13.25 18.92
C LYS A 154 18.31 12.90 18.04
N VAL A 155 18.37 11.73 17.42
CA VAL A 155 17.24 11.08 16.76
C VAL A 155 16.31 10.50 17.81
N GLN A 156 15.10 11.03 17.91
CA GLN A 156 14.11 10.66 18.92
C GLN A 156 13.08 9.67 18.38
N ALA A 157 12.73 9.79 17.10
CA ALA A 157 11.85 8.84 16.43
C ALA A 157 12.13 8.82 14.93
N ILE A 158 11.91 7.66 14.32
CA ILE A 158 11.82 7.44 12.88
C ILE A 158 10.50 6.71 12.65
N THR A 159 9.51 7.37 12.09
CA THR A 159 8.12 6.92 12.16
C THR A 159 7.33 7.36 10.92
N SER A 160 6.02 7.16 10.92
CA SER A 160 5.11 7.60 9.88
C SER A 160 4.33 8.84 10.27
N SER A 161 3.71 9.45 9.26
CA SER A 161 2.88 10.65 9.43
C SER A 161 1.70 10.50 10.40
N GLU A 162 1.22 9.27 10.63
CA GLU A 162 0.10 9.00 11.54
C GLU A 162 0.46 9.38 12.98
N PHE A 163 1.71 9.15 13.38
CA PHE A 163 2.21 9.41 14.73
C PHE A 163 2.67 10.85 14.94
N ILE A 164 2.63 11.69 13.91
CA ILE A 164 2.90 13.13 14.02
C ILE A 164 1.64 13.84 14.50
N THR A 165 1.46 13.85 15.82
CA THR A 165 0.34 14.50 16.51
C THR A 165 0.83 15.60 17.43
N GLN A 166 -0.03 16.57 17.73
CA GLN A 166 0.25 17.59 18.74
C GLN A 166 0.68 16.97 20.07
N GLN A 167 -0.03 15.94 20.52
CA GLN A 167 0.25 15.25 21.77
C GLN A 167 1.67 14.68 21.78
N ASN A 168 2.05 13.95 20.73
CA ASN A 168 3.36 13.32 20.62
C ASN A 168 4.49 14.36 20.55
N LEU A 169 4.34 15.40 19.74
CA LEU A 169 5.36 16.44 19.62
C LEU A 169 5.55 17.22 20.92
N LEU A 170 4.45 17.55 21.63
CA LEU A 170 4.52 18.23 22.92
C LEU A 170 5.03 17.32 24.04
N GLN A 171 4.71 16.03 24.00
CA GLN A 171 5.29 15.05 24.92
C GLN A 171 6.81 15.02 24.77
N LEU A 172 7.32 14.91 23.54
CA LEU A 172 8.75 14.92 23.28
C LEU A 172 9.40 16.22 23.77
N TYR A 173 8.79 17.38 23.49
CA TYR A 173 9.32 18.68 23.93
C TYR A 173 9.35 18.81 25.47
N ASN A 174 8.26 18.47 26.15
CA ASN A 174 8.11 18.68 27.60
C ASN A 174 8.87 17.64 28.43
N VAL A 175 8.88 16.38 28.00
CA VAL A 175 9.45 15.24 28.74
C VAL A 175 10.85 14.89 28.26
N GLY A 176 11.19 15.23 27.02
CA GLY A 176 12.48 14.91 26.40
C GLY A 176 12.61 13.47 25.90
N LYS A 177 11.53 12.68 25.94
CA LYS A 177 11.47 11.29 25.46
C LYS A 177 10.13 10.97 24.82
N ILE A 178 10.16 10.07 23.85
CA ILE A 178 8.98 9.51 23.21
C ILE A 178 9.28 8.07 22.78
N ASP A 179 8.24 7.26 22.66
CA ASP A 179 8.30 5.92 22.08
C ASP A 179 7.22 5.83 21.01
N LEU A 180 7.64 5.73 19.75
CA LEU A 180 6.76 5.67 18.58
C LEU A 180 7.11 4.44 17.74
N PRO A 181 6.13 3.89 17.00
CA PRO A 181 6.37 2.82 16.05
C PRO A 181 7.47 3.19 15.05
N LEU A 182 8.43 2.28 14.91
CA LEU A 182 9.60 2.43 14.06
C LEU A 182 9.23 2.11 12.61
N LYS A 183 9.42 3.08 11.73
CA LYS A 183 9.35 2.88 10.27
C LYS A 183 10.75 2.63 9.72
N ASP A 184 11.16 1.37 9.67
CA ASP A 184 12.39 0.93 9.01
C ASP A 184 12.05 0.14 7.74
N ASP A 185 12.19 0.79 6.58
CA ASP A 185 11.89 0.19 5.27
C ASP A 185 12.92 -0.86 4.85
N TYR A 186 14.02 -1.00 5.59
CA TYR A 186 15.08 -1.98 5.34
C TYR A 186 15.16 -3.05 6.44
N GLY A 187 14.25 -2.99 7.41
CA GLY A 187 14.14 -3.98 8.47
C GLY A 187 13.92 -5.37 7.91
N LYS A 188 14.57 -6.37 8.52
CA LYS A 188 14.45 -7.77 8.13
C LYS A 188 13.76 -8.54 9.22
N ALA A 189 12.61 -9.13 8.90
CA ALA A 189 11.96 -10.04 9.81
C ALA A 189 12.72 -11.36 9.87
N ASP A 190 12.79 -11.85 11.09
CA ASP A 190 13.30 -13.17 11.40
C ASP A 190 12.58 -13.64 12.67
N LEU A 191 11.45 -14.32 12.49
CA LEU A 191 10.71 -14.84 13.65
C LEU A 191 11.45 -16.01 14.28
N PHE A 192 12.21 -16.77 13.48
CA PHE A 192 12.92 -17.95 13.93
C PHE A 192 14.15 -17.62 14.79
N HIS A 193 15.04 -16.74 14.33
CA HIS A 193 16.28 -16.43 15.08
C HIS A 193 16.02 -15.63 16.37
N LYS A 194 14.76 -15.21 16.61
CA LYS A 194 14.31 -14.71 17.91
C LYS A 194 14.03 -15.82 18.93
N THR A 195 14.07 -17.08 18.51
CA THR A 195 13.96 -18.24 19.39
C THR A 195 15.36 -18.75 19.76
N ASP A 196 15.51 -19.38 20.93
CA ASP A 196 16.77 -20.05 21.34
C ASP A 196 17.04 -21.34 20.53
N LEU A 197 16.25 -21.61 19.49
CA LEU A 197 16.38 -22.81 18.66
C LEU A 197 17.51 -22.61 17.65
N ASN A 198 18.40 -23.60 17.55
CA ASN A 198 19.43 -23.62 16.53
C ASN A 198 18.80 -23.86 15.14
N ALA A 199 18.94 -22.89 14.24
CA ALA A 199 18.42 -22.92 12.86
C ALA A 199 18.90 -24.15 12.07
N GLU A 200 20.12 -24.62 12.31
CA GLU A 200 20.69 -25.80 11.64
C GLU A 200 19.97 -27.11 12.04
N LYS A 201 19.29 -27.12 13.19
CA LYS A 201 18.53 -28.27 13.68
C LYS A 201 17.05 -28.22 13.31
N LEU A 202 16.53 -27.08 12.84
CA LEU A 202 15.13 -26.98 12.44
C LEU A 202 14.86 -27.89 11.24
N LYS A 203 13.89 -28.80 11.38
CA LYS A 203 13.42 -29.64 10.26
C LYS A 203 12.14 -29.08 9.63
N ALA A 204 11.20 -28.58 10.40
CA ALA A 204 10.03 -27.90 9.89
C ALA A 204 9.39 -27.11 11.03
N GLY A 205 8.60 -26.10 10.69
CA GLY A 205 7.88 -25.34 11.70
C GLY A 205 7.01 -24.25 11.09
N VAL A 206 6.03 -23.82 11.87
CA VAL A 206 5.20 -22.65 11.58
C VAL A 206 5.32 -21.71 12.78
N MET A 207 5.57 -20.43 12.51
CA MET A 207 5.62 -19.37 13.51
C MET A 207 4.66 -18.27 13.10
N ILE A 208 3.84 -17.86 14.04
CA ILE A 208 2.88 -16.77 13.86
C ILE A 208 3.04 -15.84 15.05
N SER A 209 3.16 -14.55 14.77
CA SER A 209 3.27 -13.50 15.79
C SER A 209 2.40 -12.32 15.40
N GLY A 210 2.16 -11.42 16.34
CA GLY A 210 1.59 -10.10 16.03
C GLY A 210 2.57 -9.22 15.25
N TYR A 211 2.16 -7.97 15.04
CA TYR A 211 2.98 -6.94 14.41
C TYR A 211 4.41 -6.89 14.97
N GLN A 212 5.39 -6.77 14.08
CA GLN A 212 6.80 -6.64 14.41
C GLN A 212 7.27 -5.21 14.13
N ASN A 213 7.59 -4.46 15.19
CA ASN A 213 8.08 -3.08 15.06
C ASN A 213 9.36 -3.01 14.24
N GLY A 214 9.47 -2.03 13.34
CA GLY A 214 10.62 -1.86 12.46
C GLY A 214 10.73 -2.89 11.33
N ILE A 215 9.68 -3.69 11.07
CA ILE A 215 9.63 -4.59 9.90
C ILE A 215 8.66 -4.01 8.87
N PRO A 216 9.02 -3.94 7.58
CA PRO A 216 8.09 -3.46 6.57
C PRO A 216 7.01 -4.51 6.26
N PHE A 217 5.92 -4.04 5.66
CA PHE A 217 4.92 -4.92 5.07
C PHE A 217 5.56 -5.87 4.04
N GLN A 218 5.24 -7.15 4.13
CA GLN A 218 5.60 -8.14 3.11
C GLN A 218 4.37 -8.97 2.74
N ALA A 219 4.02 -8.95 1.45
CA ALA A 219 3.05 -9.88 0.88
C ALA A 219 3.58 -11.33 0.93
N TRP A 220 2.73 -12.30 0.56
CA TRP A 220 3.14 -13.71 0.54
C TRP A 220 4.28 -13.99 -0.43
N GLU A 221 5.41 -14.42 0.13
CA GLU A 221 6.57 -14.93 -0.60
C GLU A 221 6.79 -16.41 -0.29
N PHE A 222 7.05 -17.20 -1.33
CA PHE A 222 7.43 -18.61 -1.23
C PHE A 222 8.81 -18.77 -1.87
N VAL A 223 9.84 -18.86 -1.05
CA VAL A 223 11.24 -18.83 -1.49
C VAL A 223 12.00 -20.05 -0.98
N GLN A 224 13.02 -20.47 -1.72
CA GLN A 224 13.98 -21.44 -1.23
C GLN A 224 15.13 -20.70 -0.55
N ASP A 225 15.40 -21.03 0.71
CA ASP A 225 16.59 -20.58 1.41
C ASP A 225 17.82 -21.23 0.77
N THR A 226 18.71 -20.39 0.25
CA THR A 226 19.92 -20.83 -0.45
C THR A 226 20.99 -21.40 0.49
N VAL A 227 20.90 -21.13 1.79
CA VAL A 227 21.84 -21.61 2.81
C VAL A 227 21.39 -22.96 3.35
N THR A 228 20.14 -23.05 3.81
CA THR A 228 19.61 -24.27 4.45
C THR A 228 19.00 -25.25 3.44
N GLY A 229 18.69 -24.80 2.23
CA GLY A 229 17.95 -25.55 1.22
C GLY A 229 16.45 -25.66 1.48
N GLN A 230 15.97 -25.16 2.64
CA GLN A 230 14.57 -25.24 3.05
C GLN A 230 13.69 -24.29 2.25
N TYR A 231 12.39 -24.58 2.20
CA TYR A 231 11.41 -23.72 1.56
C TYR A 231 10.73 -22.87 2.62
N LYS A 232 10.97 -21.55 2.59
CA LYS A 232 10.36 -20.57 3.48
C LYS A 232 9.13 -19.95 2.81
N SER A 233 8.01 -19.98 3.52
CA SER A 233 6.83 -19.18 3.20
C SER A 233 6.68 -18.07 4.24
N SER A 234 6.54 -16.82 3.84
CA SER A 234 6.44 -15.70 4.78
C SER A 234 5.50 -14.59 4.34
N SER A 235 4.96 -13.88 5.32
CA SER A 235 4.26 -12.60 5.19
C SER A 235 4.46 -11.81 6.48
N TYR A 236 4.71 -10.50 6.38
CA TYR A 236 5.02 -9.67 7.55
C TYR A 236 4.14 -8.43 7.60
N ASN A 237 3.75 -8.04 8.82
CA ASN A 237 2.96 -6.85 9.13
C ASN A 237 1.80 -6.66 8.14
N ASN A 238 1.01 -7.71 7.97
CA ASN A 238 -0.08 -7.76 7.01
C ASN A 238 -1.42 -7.89 7.73
N SER A 239 -2.51 -7.44 7.09
CA SER A 239 -3.86 -7.66 7.59
C SER A 239 -4.31 -9.10 7.31
N LEU A 240 -5.14 -9.67 8.19
CA LEU A 240 -5.71 -11.01 7.96
C LEU A 240 -6.54 -11.03 6.68
N LEU A 241 -7.36 -10.02 6.43
CA LEU A 241 -8.20 -9.97 5.22
C LEU A 241 -7.37 -10.00 3.93
N ALA A 242 -6.35 -9.12 3.82
CA ALA A 242 -5.52 -9.06 2.62
C ALA A 242 -4.73 -10.37 2.44
N SER A 243 -4.21 -10.91 3.54
CA SER A 243 -3.46 -12.16 3.55
C SER A 243 -4.29 -13.35 3.09
N LEU A 244 -5.50 -13.52 3.63
CA LEU A 244 -6.39 -14.63 3.29
C LEU A 244 -6.92 -14.53 1.86
N ARG A 245 -7.22 -13.31 1.38
CA ARG A 245 -7.59 -13.08 -0.03
C ARG A 245 -6.45 -13.44 -0.98
N ALA A 246 -5.23 -13.04 -0.66
CA ALA A 246 -4.05 -13.36 -1.46
C ALA A 246 -3.76 -14.88 -1.47
N LEU A 247 -3.89 -15.56 -0.34
CA LEU A 247 -3.78 -17.01 -0.25
C LEU A 247 -4.89 -17.72 -1.04
N ALA A 248 -6.14 -17.30 -0.92
CA ALA A 248 -7.25 -17.90 -1.67
C ALA A 248 -7.04 -17.81 -3.18
N ASN A 249 -6.54 -16.65 -3.65
CA ASN A 249 -6.18 -16.47 -5.05
C ASN A 249 -5.01 -17.39 -5.47
N LYS A 250 -3.89 -17.40 -4.72
CA LYS A 250 -2.74 -18.28 -4.98
C LYS A 250 -3.13 -19.77 -4.96
N ALA A 251 -3.96 -20.17 -4.00
CA ALA A 251 -4.48 -21.51 -3.81
C ALA A 251 -5.41 -21.95 -4.95
N LYS A 252 -5.90 -21.01 -5.78
CA LYS A 252 -6.95 -21.25 -6.78
C LYS A 252 -8.20 -21.82 -6.13
N ILE A 253 -8.61 -21.23 -5.00
CA ILE A 253 -9.94 -21.49 -4.42
C ILE A 253 -11.01 -20.94 -5.36
N ASN A 254 -10.74 -19.79 -5.96
CA ASN A 254 -11.66 -19.16 -6.89
C ASN A 254 -11.71 -19.96 -8.19
N THR A 255 -12.89 -20.48 -8.54
CA THR A 255 -13.10 -21.22 -9.78
C THR A 255 -13.24 -20.31 -11.00
N SER A 256 -13.63 -19.05 -10.78
CA SER A 256 -13.73 -17.98 -11.78
C SER A 256 -12.66 -16.91 -11.57
N ILE A 257 -12.21 -16.26 -12.65
CA ILE A 257 -11.36 -15.07 -12.55
C ILE A 257 -12.25 -13.90 -12.11
N TYR A 258 -12.14 -13.48 -10.85
CA TYR A 258 -12.77 -12.27 -10.36
C TYR A 258 -11.95 -11.56 -9.30
N MET A 259 -12.25 -10.28 -9.10
CA MET A 259 -11.67 -9.48 -8.03
C MET A 259 -12.55 -9.62 -6.78
N PRO A 260 -12.04 -10.21 -5.67
CA PRO A 260 -12.79 -10.35 -4.43
C PRO A 260 -12.85 -9.00 -3.71
N ARG A 261 -13.50 -7.99 -4.29
CA ARG A 261 -13.78 -6.69 -3.65
C ARG A 261 -14.72 -6.85 -2.47
N LYS A 262 -14.95 -5.80 -1.67
CA LYS A 262 -15.74 -5.87 -0.43
C LYS A 262 -17.11 -6.53 -0.61
N GLU A 263 -17.77 -6.31 -1.74
CA GLU A 263 -19.09 -6.87 -2.07
C GLU A 263 -19.04 -8.36 -2.47
N ARG A 264 -17.85 -8.88 -2.75
CA ARG A 264 -17.58 -10.29 -3.11
C ARG A 264 -16.76 -11.01 -2.04
N VAL A 265 -16.68 -10.45 -0.84
CA VAL A 265 -16.11 -11.10 0.34
C VAL A 265 -17.16 -11.10 1.45
N ILE A 266 -17.47 -12.28 1.97
CA ILE A 266 -18.35 -12.46 3.13
C ILE A 266 -17.47 -12.78 4.33
N LEU A 267 -17.62 -11.99 5.39
CA LEU A 267 -16.95 -12.21 6.67
C LEU A 267 -17.96 -12.73 7.69
N ASN A 268 -17.92 -14.03 7.96
CA ASN A 268 -18.68 -14.69 9.02
C ASN A 268 -17.77 -14.87 10.25
N VAL A 269 -17.45 -13.75 10.90
CA VAL A 269 -16.44 -13.69 11.97
C VAL A 269 -17.00 -12.93 13.16
N LYS A 270 -16.47 -13.16 14.36
CA LYS A 270 -16.94 -12.51 15.60
C LYS A 270 -16.72 -11.00 15.58
N ASP A 271 -15.56 -10.57 15.10
CA ASP A 271 -15.20 -9.16 14.97
C ASP A 271 -14.51 -8.90 13.63
N THR A 272 -15.21 -8.23 12.73
CA THR A 272 -14.67 -7.85 11.41
C THR A 272 -13.53 -6.84 11.52
N GLY A 273 -13.48 -6.05 12.60
CA GLY A 273 -12.45 -5.05 12.85
C GLY A 273 -11.06 -5.64 13.03
N ILE A 274 -10.92 -6.93 13.37
CA ILE A 274 -9.62 -7.61 13.45
C ILE A 274 -9.06 -7.95 12.06
N TYR A 275 -9.91 -8.01 11.03
CA TYR A 275 -9.54 -8.47 9.71
C TYR A 275 -9.01 -7.35 8.80
N ASP A 276 -9.55 -6.13 8.90
CA ASP A 276 -9.07 -4.94 8.17
C ASP A 276 -9.56 -3.64 8.85
N ASP A 277 -8.89 -2.52 8.56
CA ASP A 277 -9.37 -1.16 8.88
C ASP A 277 -10.33 -0.69 7.78
N PHE A 278 -11.59 -1.10 7.89
CA PHE A 278 -12.62 -0.72 6.93
C PHE A 278 -12.97 0.78 6.95
N GLU A 279 -12.79 1.44 8.09
CA GLU A 279 -13.11 2.86 8.26
C GLU A 279 -11.96 3.79 7.82
N ARG A 280 -10.74 3.26 7.66
CA ARG A 280 -9.53 3.98 7.24
C ARG A 280 -9.23 5.18 8.15
N LYS A 281 -9.46 5.01 9.47
CA LYS A 281 -9.29 6.08 10.48
C LYS A 281 -7.87 6.17 11.06
N GLY A 282 -7.05 5.14 10.85
CA GLY A 282 -5.67 5.07 11.35
C GLY A 282 -5.09 3.70 11.05
N PHE A 283 -4.77 3.47 9.78
CA PHE A 283 -4.39 2.14 9.31
C PHE A 283 -3.13 1.62 9.99
N GLU A 284 -2.16 2.49 10.29
CA GLU A 284 -0.91 2.04 10.92
C GLU A 284 -1.11 1.71 12.39
N SER A 285 -1.85 2.54 13.14
CA SER A 285 -2.24 2.21 14.52
C SER A 285 -3.08 0.95 14.59
N TRP A 286 -4.00 0.77 13.63
CA TRP A 286 -4.79 -0.46 13.52
C TRP A 286 -3.89 -1.67 13.24
N LEU A 287 -2.95 -1.56 12.30
CA LEU A 287 -2.06 -2.64 11.89
C LEU A 287 -1.11 -3.04 13.02
N ILE A 288 -0.67 -2.11 13.86
CA ILE A 288 0.15 -2.44 15.05
C ILE A 288 -0.61 -3.35 16.01
N ASN A 289 -1.91 -3.14 16.16
CA ASN A 289 -2.73 -3.89 17.11
C ASN A 289 -3.30 -5.20 16.53
N ASN A 290 -3.51 -5.26 15.21
CA ASN A 290 -4.24 -6.36 14.55
C ASN A 290 -3.43 -7.08 13.47
N GLY A 291 -2.31 -6.51 13.03
CA GLY A 291 -1.44 -7.10 12.03
C GLY A 291 -0.70 -8.32 12.57
N PHE A 292 -0.30 -9.19 11.65
CA PHE A 292 0.43 -10.40 11.99
C PHE A 292 1.66 -10.59 11.09
N CYS A 293 2.57 -11.43 11.57
CA CYS A 293 3.70 -11.96 10.85
C CYS A 293 3.63 -13.49 10.86
N TYR A 294 4.02 -14.09 9.75
CA TYR A 294 3.99 -15.53 9.53
C TYR A 294 5.27 -16.01 8.88
N GLU A 295 5.81 -17.11 9.38
CA GLU A 295 6.88 -17.87 8.75
C GLU A 295 6.58 -19.37 8.81
N ARG A 296 6.81 -20.06 7.70
CA ARG A 296 6.75 -21.52 7.62
C ARG A 296 7.96 -22.06 6.90
N TYR A 297 8.51 -23.14 7.43
CA TYR A 297 9.67 -23.84 6.90
C TYR A 297 9.29 -25.27 6.52
N ASP A 298 9.44 -25.60 5.24
CA ASP A 298 9.16 -26.93 4.68
C ASP A 298 10.43 -27.58 4.09
N GLN A 299 10.49 -28.91 4.16
CA GLN A 299 11.62 -29.70 3.63
C GLN A 299 11.53 -29.99 2.13
N PHE A 300 10.37 -29.79 1.51
CA PHE A 300 10.16 -30.12 0.11
C PHE A 300 9.36 -29.06 -0.61
N LYS A 301 9.64 -28.93 -1.91
CA LYS A 301 8.99 -27.95 -2.77
C LYS A 301 7.55 -28.36 -3.07
N ARG A 302 6.63 -27.40 -2.95
CA ARG A 302 5.27 -27.48 -3.50
C ARG A 302 5.11 -26.45 -4.62
N SER A 303 4.09 -26.62 -5.46
CA SER A 303 3.63 -25.51 -6.29
C SER A 303 3.02 -24.43 -5.41
N ASP A 304 3.06 -23.16 -5.85
CA ASP A 304 2.48 -22.03 -5.11
C ASP A 304 1.03 -22.29 -4.67
N SER A 305 0.22 -22.91 -5.53
CA SER A 305 -1.17 -23.22 -5.20
C SER A 305 -1.30 -24.30 -4.12
N ALA A 306 -0.43 -25.33 -4.16
CA ALA A 306 -0.44 -26.36 -3.12
C ALA A 306 0.11 -25.81 -1.79
N GLN A 307 1.15 -24.97 -1.85
CA GLN A 307 1.71 -24.30 -0.67
C GLN A 307 0.68 -23.36 -0.02
N ALA A 308 -0.03 -22.56 -0.82
CA ALA A 308 -1.08 -21.68 -0.30
C ALA A 308 -2.23 -22.45 0.37
N ARG A 309 -2.60 -23.63 -0.13
CA ARG A 309 -3.60 -24.50 0.53
C ARG A 309 -3.12 -25.03 1.88
N VAL A 310 -1.84 -25.42 1.97
CA VAL A 310 -1.23 -25.83 3.25
C VAL A 310 -1.25 -24.68 4.25
N ILE A 311 -0.90 -23.46 3.83
CA ILE A 311 -0.94 -22.29 4.71
C ILE A 311 -2.37 -21.95 5.14
N LEU A 312 -3.37 -22.06 4.26
CA LEU A 312 -4.77 -21.88 4.66
C LEU A 312 -5.22 -22.93 5.70
N GLU A 313 -4.71 -24.15 5.60
CA GLU A 313 -4.95 -25.18 6.62
C GLU A 313 -4.26 -24.85 7.95
N ASP A 314 -3.10 -24.15 7.94
CA ASP A 314 -2.50 -23.61 9.16
C ASP A 314 -3.43 -22.57 9.82
N PHE A 315 -4.01 -21.64 9.05
CA PHE A 315 -4.99 -20.68 9.59
C PHE A 315 -6.24 -21.35 10.16
N ARG A 316 -6.70 -22.42 9.51
CA ARG A 316 -7.80 -23.24 10.02
C ARG A 316 -7.45 -23.92 11.33
N ASN A 317 -6.27 -24.54 11.41
CA ASN A 317 -5.86 -25.30 12.60
C ASN A 317 -5.51 -24.41 13.79
N PHE A 318 -4.88 -23.26 13.57
CA PHE A 318 -4.45 -22.37 14.65
C PHE A 318 -5.53 -21.38 15.08
N PHE A 319 -6.39 -20.92 14.16
CA PHE A 319 -7.36 -19.85 14.45
C PHE A 319 -8.81 -20.26 14.18
N GLY A 320 -9.07 -21.48 13.70
CA GLY A 320 -10.40 -21.91 13.31
C GLY A 320 -10.93 -21.19 12.07
N ILE A 321 -10.07 -20.53 11.29
CA ILE A 321 -10.48 -19.72 10.13
C ILE A 321 -10.58 -20.60 8.88
N ASN A 322 -11.78 -20.71 8.32
CA ASN A 322 -12.06 -21.39 7.07
C ASN A 322 -12.17 -20.36 5.94
N VAL A 323 -11.59 -20.68 4.79
CA VAL A 323 -11.66 -19.84 3.59
C VAL A 323 -12.14 -20.70 2.42
N PHE A 324 -13.25 -20.31 1.80
CA PHE A 324 -13.85 -21.07 0.70
C PHE A 324 -14.64 -20.16 -0.25
N GLU A 325 -14.97 -20.68 -1.43
CA GLU A 325 -15.82 -19.99 -2.41
C GLU A 325 -17.26 -20.51 -2.29
N THR A 326 -18.22 -19.60 -2.40
CA THR A 326 -19.64 -19.94 -2.61
C THR A 326 -20.25 -18.97 -3.62
N LYS A 327 -21.54 -19.13 -3.91
CA LYS A 327 -22.31 -18.21 -4.74
C LYS A 327 -23.32 -17.46 -3.91
N CYS A 328 -23.44 -16.16 -4.16
CA CYS A 328 -24.41 -15.30 -3.48
C CYS A 328 -25.08 -14.36 -4.48
N LYS A 329 -26.37 -14.07 -4.25
CA LYS A 329 -27.13 -13.10 -5.06
C LYS A 329 -26.85 -11.69 -4.56
N ILE A 330 -26.06 -10.93 -5.31
CA ILE A 330 -25.64 -9.56 -4.96
C ILE A 330 -26.05 -8.56 -6.04
N LYS A 331 -25.98 -7.26 -5.70
CA LYS A 331 -26.17 -6.18 -6.67
C LYS A 331 -25.01 -6.20 -7.67
N THR A 332 -25.31 -6.20 -8.96
CA THR A 332 -24.33 -6.47 -10.03
C THR A 332 -24.56 -5.55 -11.22
N LEU A 333 -23.48 -5.11 -11.87
CA LEU A 333 -23.51 -4.48 -13.18
C LEU A 333 -23.45 -5.56 -14.27
N VAL A 334 -24.57 -5.83 -14.93
CA VAL A 334 -24.68 -6.90 -15.91
C VAL A 334 -24.45 -6.36 -17.30
N LEU A 335 -23.42 -6.85 -18.00
CA LEU A 335 -23.22 -6.57 -19.41
C LEU A 335 -24.12 -7.48 -20.23
N LYS A 336 -25.01 -6.91 -21.04
CA LYS A 336 -25.96 -7.60 -21.92
C LYS A 336 -25.79 -7.14 -23.37
N SER A 337 -26.19 -8.00 -24.30
CA SER A 337 -26.19 -7.65 -25.73
C SER A 337 -27.30 -6.62 -26.01
N CYS A 338 -27.01 -5.67 -26.90
CA CYS A 338 -27.98 -4.74 -27.46
C CYS A 338 -27.73 -4.52 -28.96
N SER A 339 -28.67 -3.88 -29.64
CA SER A 339 -28.45 -3.44 -31.02
C SER A 339 -27.33 -2.40 -31.07
N PRO A 340 -26.30 -2.58 -31.90
CA PRO A 340 -25.20 -1.63 -32.00
C PRO A 340 -25.67 -0.27 -32.54
N ALA A 341 -25.22 0.82 -31.93
CA ALA A 341 -25.44 2.16 -32.46
C ALA A 341 -24.62 2.38 -33.75
N LYS A 342 -25.20 3.13 -34.69
CA LYS A 342 -24.53 3.59 -35.92
C LYS A 342 -24.17 5.07 -35.78
N GLY A 343 -23.01 5.47 -36.30
CA GLY A 343 -22.58 6.87 -36.32
C GLY A 343 -21.15 7.06 -35.80
N PRO A 344 -20.62 8.30 -35.91
CA PRO A 344 -19.25 8.59 -35.47
C PRO A 344 -19.13 8.50 -33.95
N ARG A 345 -17.95 8.07 -33.48
CA ARG A 345 -17.60 8.02 -32.05
C ARG A 345 -16.75 9.24 -31.72
N VAL A 346 -17.10 9.96 -30.66
CA VAL A 346 -16.27 11.05 -30.14
C VAL A 346 -15.08 10.43 -29.42
N MET A 347 -13.86 10.79 -29.80
CA MET A 347 -12.62 10.26 -29.20
C MET A 347 -11.96 11.35 -28.35
N ALA A 348 -11.71 11.06 -27.07
CA ALA A 348 -10.98 11.93 -26.18
C ALA A 348 -9.45 11.74 -26.34
N PRO A 349 -8.60 12.71 -25.92
CA PRO A 349 -7.15 12.56 -25.96
C PRO A 349 -6.60 11.38 -25.16
N LYS A 350 -7.32 10.97 -24.10
CA LYS A 350 -6.99 9.82 -23.26
C LYS A 350 -8.05 8.74 -23.44
N ILE A 351 -7.64 7.57 -23.95
CA ILE A 351 -8.53 6.44 -24.25
C ILE A 351 -7.99 5.20 -23.57
N THR A 352 -8.88 4.46 -22.92
CA THR A 352 -8.60 3.12 -22.40
C THR A 352 -9.00 2.09 -23.44
N ARG A 353 -8.08 1.17 -23.79
CA ARG A 353 -8.33 0.06 -24.73
C ARG A 353 -8.40 -1.26 -23.99
N ILE A 354 -9.45 -2.05 -24.23
CA ILE A 354 -9.75 -3.30 -23.54
C ILE A 354 -10.14 -4.36 -24.58
N ASN A 355 -9.48 -5.53 -24.56
CA ASN A 355 -9.58 -6.47 -25.68
C ASN A 355 -10.80 -7.42 -25.66
N THR A 356 -11.53 -7.51 -24.54
CA THR A 356 -12.71 -8.38 -24.37
C THR A 356 -13.70 -7.80 -23.35
N SER A 357 -14.96 -8.27 -23.37
CA SER A 357 -15.92 -7.94 -22.30
C SER A 357 -15.54 -8.53 -20.93
N GLU A 358 -14.86 -9.68 -20.90
CA GLU A 358 -14.30 -10.27 -19.68
C GLU A 358 -13.23 -9.35 -19.05
N ALA A 359 -12.32 -8.81 -19.87
CA ALA A 359 -11.33 -7.83 -19.40
C ALA A 359 -11.99 -6.51 -18.99
N LEU A 360 -13.11 -6.14 -19.64
CA LEU A 360 -13.91 -4.98 -19.24
C LEU A 360 -14.53 -5.20 -17.85
N VAL A 361 -15.06 -6.39 -17.56
CA VAL A 361 -15.57 -6.73 -16.23
C VAL A 361 -14.49 -6.54 -15.16
N LEU A 362 -13.28 -7.07 -15.39
CA LEU A 362 -12.17 -6.89 -14.44
C LEU A 362 -11.78 -5.42 -14.26
N SER A 363 -11.78 -4.63 -15.36
CA SER A 363 -11.48 -3.20 -15.29
C SER A 363 -12.57 -2.41 -14.54
N LEU A 364 -13.85 -2.77 -14.71
CA LEU A 364 -14.97 -2.15 -14.01
C LEU A 364 -14.94 -2.52 -12.53
N ASP A 365 -14.67 -3.78 -12.20
CA ASP A 365 -14.49 -4.26 -10.82
C ASP A 365 -13.36 -3.51 -10.12
N TYR A 366 -12.20 -3.37 -10.79
CA TYR A 366 -11.05 -2.63 -10.27
C TYR A 366 -11.34 -1.15 -10.03
N SER A 367 -12.19 -0.53 -10.86
CA SER A 367 -12.54 0.89 -10.71
C SER A 367 -13.38 1.18 -9.47
N GLU A 368 -14.07 0.16 -8.93
CA GLU A 368 -15.06 0.24 -7.85
C GLU A 368 -16.20 1.27 -8.03
N LYS A 369 -16.28 1.97 -9.18
CA LYS A 369 -17.30 2.99 -9.49
C LYS A 369 -18.73 2.43 -9.54
N PHE A 370 -18.85 1.16 -9.90
CA PHE A 370 -20.13 0.44 -10.02
C PHE A 370 -20.13 -0.80 -9.12
N PRO A 371 -21.30 -1.42 -8.86
CA PRO A 371 -21.34 -2.76 -8.28
C PRO A 371 -20.52 -3.76 -9.11
N PRO A 372 -20.14 -4.91 -8.54
CA PRO A 372 -19.36 -5.91 -9.27
C PRO A 372 -19.99 -6.26 -10.62
N ALA A 373 -19.16 -6.41 -11.65
CA ALA A 373 -19.61 -6.61 -13.01
C ALA A 373 -19.70 -8.08 -13.40
N LYS A 374 -20.64 -8.43 -14.29
CA LYS A 374 -20.82 -9.77 -14.84
C LYS A 374 -20.97 -9.71 -16.35
N ASP A 375 -20.17 -10.50 -17.05
CA ASP A 375 -20.25 -10.61 -18.50
C ASP A 375 -21.32 -11.64 -18.91
N LYS A 376 -22.33 -11.20 -19.66
CA LYS A 376 -23.28 -12.09 -20.37
C LYS A 376 -23.24 -11.90 -21.90
N VAL A 377 -22.28 -11.14 -22.41
CA VAL A 377 -22.13 -10.86 -23.85
C VAL A 377 -21.05 -11.72 -24.50
N ASN A 378 -19.96 -12.00 -23.77
CA ASN A 378 -18.79 -12.72 -24.29
C ASN A 378 -18.24 -12.08 -25.59
N TYR A 379 -18.19 -10.75 -25.62
CA TYR A 379 -17.68 -9.96 -26.72
C TYR A 379 -16.17 -10.15 -26.90
N ARG A 380 -15.76 -10.41 -28.14
CA ARG A 380 -14.37 -10.60 -28.55
C ARG A 380 -13.99 -9.50 -29.54
N GLY A 381 -13.25 -8.51 -29.08
CA GLY A 381 -12.83 -7.35 -29.87
C GLY A 381 -12.39 -6.20 -28.98
N THR A 382 -11.66 -5.24 -29.56
CA THR A 382 -11.17 -4.09 -28.82
C THR A 382 -12.30 -3.09 -28.54
N ILE A 383 -12.54 -2.84 -27.25
CA ILE A 383 -13.40 -1.80 -26.69
C ILE A 383 -12.51 -0.61 -26.34
N GLU A 384 -12.86 0.57 -26.84
CA GLU A 384 -12.18 1.82 -26.57
C GLU A 384 -13.11 2.72 -25.77
N LEU A 385 -12.68 3.15 -24.60
CA LEU A 385 -13.48 3.97 -23.67
C LEU A 385 -12.76 5.28 -23.37
N ASN A 386 -13.45 6.38 -23.58
CA ASN A 386 -13.14 7.68 -22.98
C ASN A 386 -13.41 7.62 -21.46
N PRO A 387 -12.87 8.57 -20.67
CA PRO A 387 -13.22 8.68 -19.26
C PRO A 387 -14.75 8.74 -19.05
N PHE A 388 -15.23 8.03 -18.03
CA PHE A 388 -16.62 8.00 -17.62
C PHE A 388 -16.72 7.94 -16.10
N ASP A 389 -17.77 8.54 -15.55
CA ASP A 389 -18.10 8.53 -14.12
C ASP A 389 -19.52 8.04 -13.86
N THR A 390 -20.39 8.01 -14.87
CA THR A 390 -21.78 7.59 -14.75
C THR A 390 -22.10 6.38 -15.62
N LEU A 391 -23.17 5.66 -15.27
CA LEU A 391 -23.65 4.53 -16.06
C LEU A 391 -24.08 4.95 -17.47
N ASP A 392 -24.68 6.13 -17.62
CA ASP A 392 -25.11 6.66 -18.91
C ASP A 392 -23.92 6.99 -19.82
N GLN A 393 -22.86 7.58 -19.26
CA GLN A 393 -21.61 7.82 -20.00
C GLN A 393 -20.94 6.52 -20.43
N LEU A 394 -20.98 5.48 -19.59
CA LEU A 394 -20.47 4.16 -19.95
C LEU A 394 -21.32 3.53 -21.07
N ASN A 395 -22.65 3.51 -20.92
CA ASN A 395 -23.58 2.93 -21.89
C ASN A 395 -23.57 3.66 -23.24
N GLY A 396 -23.46 4.99 -23.24
CA GLY A 396 -23.32 5.78 -24.46
C GLY A 396 -22.08 5.40 -25.29
N GLN A 397 -21.09 4.76 -24.68
CA GLN A 397 -19.89 4.28 -25.37
C GLN A 397 -19.96 2.78 -25.70
N LEU A 398 -20.51 1.97 -24.79
CA LEU A 398 -20.65 0.52 -24.97
C LEU A 398 -21.65 0.15 -26.06
N VAL A 399 -22.67 0.98 -26.31
CA VAL A 399 -23.70 0.71 -27.32
C VAL A 399 -23.12 0.56 -28.73
N TYR A 400 -22.00 1.21 -29.06
CA TYR A 400 -21.30 1.03 -30.35
C TYR A 400 -20.72 -0.36 -30.55
N TYR A 401 -20.53 -1.11 -29.45
CA TYR A 401 -20.05 -2.49 -29.44
C TYR A 401 -21.19 -3.50 -29.30
N GLY A 402 -22.45 -3.05 -29.33
CA GLY A 402 -23.60 -3.91 -29.06
C GLY A 402 -23.67 -4.39 -27.61
N ILE A 403 -23.12 -3.61 -26.68
CA ILE A 403 -23.10 -3.92 -25.25
C ILE A 403 -23.91 -2.86 -24.50
N LYS A 404 -24.74 -3.28 -23.56
CA LYS A 404 -25.43 -2.43 -22.59
C LYS A 404 -25.17 -2.94 -21.18
N ALA A 405 -24.76 -2.06 -20.28
CA ALA A 405 -24.58 -2.34 -18.87
C ALA A 405 -25.84 -1.92 -18.09
N GLU A 406 -26.37 -2.84 -17.27
CA GLU A 406 -27.57 -2.60 -16.45
C GLU A 406 -27.34 -3.06 -15.01
N ILE A 407 -27.85 -2.30 -14.04
CA ILE A 407 -27.79 -2.71 -12.63
C ILE A 407 -28.92 -3.70 -12.36
N GLY A 408 -28.58 -4.86 -11.78
CA GLY A 408 -29.53 -5.88 -11.37
C GLY A 408 -29.04 -6.68 -10.17
N MET A 409 -29.69 -7.81 -9.91
CA MET A 409 -29.25 -8.78 -8.90
C MET A 409 -28.84 -10.06 -9.61
N GLU A 410 -27.60 -10.49 -9.42
CA GLU A 410 -27.08 -11.71 -10.04
C GLU A 410 -26.42 -12.61 -9.00
N GLU A 411 -26.49 -13.91 -9.26
CA GLU A 411 -25.65 -14.86 -8.55
C GLU A 411 -24.19 -14.69 -9.00
N MET A 412 -23.31 -14.42 -8.04
CA MET A 412 -21.88 -14.16 -8.22
C MET A 412 -21.06 -15.05 -7.29
N ASP A 413 -19.89 -15.48 -7.75
CA ASP A 413 -18.92 -16.16 -6.88
C ASP A 413 -18.41 -15.17 -5.82
N VAL A 414 -18.36 -15.60 -4.57
CA VAL A 414 -17.89 -14.80 -3.43
C VAL A 414 -16.94 -15.62 -2.58
N LEU A 415 -15.93 -14.96 -2.05
CA LEU A 415 -15.02 -15.56 -1.08
C LEU A 415 -15.64 -15.44 0.30
N VAL A 416 -15.76 -16.55 1.01
CA VAL A 416 -16.20 -16.58 2.41
C VAL A 416 -14.99 -16.80 3.29
N ILE A 417 -14.87 -15.97 4.32
CA ILE A 417 -13.95 -16.17 5.44
C ILE A 417 -14.82 -16.34 6.67
N GLU A 418 -14.70 -17.50 7.31
CA GLU A 418 -15.58 -17.92 8.40
C GLU A 418 -14.77 -18.45 9.58
N GLU A 419 -15.06 -17.95 10.78
CA GLU A 419 -14.55 -18.54 12.01
C GLU A 419 -15.40 -19.76 12.40
N SER A 420 -14.72 -20.84 12.78
CA SER A 420 -15.36 -22.03 13.34
C SER A 420 -16.10 -21.65 14.63
N LYS A 421 -17.32 -22.20 14.79
CA LYS A 421 -18.20 -21.92 15.93
C LYS A 421 -17.66 -22.46 17.25
#